data_AF-A0A450SRD2-F1
#
_entry.id   AF-A0A450SRD2-F1
#
_cell.length_a   1.000
_cell.length_b   1.000
_cell.length_c   1.000
_cell.angle_alpha   90.00
_cell.angle_beta   90.00
_cell.angle_gamma   90.00
#
_symmetry.space_group_name_H-M   'P 1'
#
loop_
_entity.id
_entity.type
_entity.pdbx_description
1 polymer ?
#
loop_
_entity_poly.entity_id
_entity_poly.type
_entity_poly.pdbx_seq_one_letter_code
_entity_poly.pdbx_strand_id
1 'polypeptide(L)' 'MITSPILEEKYRVQKKLTEESGYDVRKYAELCHKIAVEAAAKYGLTLKYGQREGGYLEPLIPRSEGRDPGDG' A
#
# COMPACT_ATOMS: atom_id res chain seq x y z
N MET A 1 -15.47 -18.98 15.60
CA MET A 1 -14.72 -18.19 14.60
C MET A 1 -15.35 -18.51 13.25
N ILE A 2 -15.92 -17.52 12.55
CA ILE A 2 -16.55 -17.78 11.24
C ILE A 2 -15.44 -17.89 10.21
N THR A 3 -15.00 -19.11 9.92
CA THR A 3 -14.05 -19.41 8.85
C THR A 3 -14.84 -19.64 7.57
N SER A 4 -14.81 -18.65 6.67
CA SER A 4 -15.21 -18.86 5.28
C SER A 4 -13.96 -19.12 4.43
N PRO A 5 -14.06 -19.90 3.35
CA PRO A 5 -12.93 -20.11 2.44
C PRO A 5 -12.30 -18.80 1.95
N ILE A 6 -13.11 -17.76 1.77
CA ILE A 6 -12.66 -16.42 1.36
C ILE A 6 -11.79 -15.76 2.45
N LEU A 7 -12.16 -15.91 3.72
CA LEU A 7 -11.41 -15.37 4.84
C LEU A 7 -10.07 -16.07 5.03
N GLU A 8 -10.02 -17.40 4.91
CA GLU A 8 -8.78 -18.16 4.99
C GLU A 8 -7.81 -17.78 3.86
N GLU A 9 -8.31 -17.68 2.64
CA GLU A 9 -7.51 -17.31 1.49
C GLU A 9 -6.98 -15.88 1.61
N LYS A 10 -7.82 -14.95 2.09
CA LYS A 10 -7.39 -13.58 2.40
C LYS A 10 -6.20 -13.59 3.36
N TYR A 11 -6.29 -14.31 4.48
CA TYR A 11 -5.20 -14.33 5.46
C TYR A 11 -3.94 -14.99 4.91
N ARG A 12 -4.07 -16.03 4.08
CA ARG A 12 -2.94 -16.66 3.40
C ARG A 12 -2.19 -15.67 2.50
N VAL A 13 -2.93 -14.93 1.66
CA VAL A 13 -2.35 -13.92 0.76
C VAL A 13 -1.73 -12.78 1.56
N GLN A 14 -2.41 -12.29 2.60
CA GLN A 14 -1.89 -11.21 3.45
C GLN A 14 -0.57 -11.61 4.11
N LYS A 15 -0.48 -12.83 4.66
CA LYS A 15 0.76 -13.34 5.27
C LYS A 15 1.90 -13.38 4.27
N LYS A 16 1.66 -13.94 3.07
CA LYS A 16 2.65 -14.01 1.99
C LYS A 16 3.18 -12.62 1.61
N LEU A 17 2.28 -11.64 1.45
CA LEU A 17 2.66 -10.26 1.10
C LEU A 17 3.44 -9.57 2.21
N THR A 18 3.09 -9.82 3.48
CA THR A 18 3.85 -9.30 4.62
C THR A 18 5.27 -9.85 4.64
N GLU A 19 5.44 -11.15 4.37
CA GLU A 19 6.76 -11.79 4.29
C GLU A 19 7.57 -11.26 3.10
N GLU A 20 6.98 -11.17 1.90
CA GLU A 20 7.64 -10.67 0.69
C GLU A 20 8.02 -9.18 0.78
N SER A 21 7.21 -8.39 1.46
CA SER A 21 7.51 -6.96 1.71
C SER A 21 8.59 -6.75 2.77
N GLY A 22 9.01 -7.80 3.49
CA GLY A 22 9.91 -7.67 4.63
C GLY A 22 9.31 -6.78 5.72
N TYR A 23 7.99 -6.83 5.91
CA TYR A 23 7.22 -6.00 6.84
C TYR A 23 7.26 -4.48 6.55
N ASP A 24 7.71 -4.07 5.36
CA ASP A 24 7.66 -2.67 4.92
C ASP A 24 6.27 -2.33 4.33
N VAL A 25 5.60 -1.35 4.94
CA VAL A 25 4.23 -0.96 4.55
C VAL A 25 4.14 -0.40 3.14
N ARG A 26 5.17 0.30 2.65
CA ARG A 26 5.17 0.87 1.28
C ARG A 26 5.31 -0.24 0.26
N LYS A 27 6.27 -1.15 0.45
CA LYS A 27 6.45 -2.32 -0.41
C LYS A 27 5.21 -3.23 -0.40
N TYR A 28 4.59 -3.41 0.76
CA TYR A 28 3.34 -4.15 0.88
C TYR A 28 2.23 -3.54 0.03
N ALA A 29 2.05 -2.21 0.09
CA ALA A 29 1.06 -1.49 -0.70
C ALA A 29 1.33 -1.59 -2.21
N GLU A 30 2.60 -1.49 -2.62
CA GLU A 30 3.03 -1.67 -4.02
C GLU A 30 2.71 -3.08 -4.54
N LEU A 31 3.03 -4.13 -3.76
CA LEU A 31 2.72 -5.52 -4.13
C LEU A 31 1.20 -5.76 -4.22
N CYS A 32 0.42 -5.22 -3.27
CA CYS A 32 -1.04 -5.28 -3.33
C CYS A 32 -1.59 -4.62 -4.60
N HIS A 33 -1.09 -3.42 -4.92
CA HIS A 33 -1.50 -2.69 -6.11
C HIS A 33 -1.18 -3.47 -7.39
N LYS A 34 0.02 -4.06 -7.48
CA LYS A 34 0.43 -4.89 -8.60
C LYS A 34 -0.53 -6.06 -8.82
N ILE A 35 -0.87 -6.81 -7.77
CA ILE A 35 -1.83 -7.93 -7.84
C ILE A 35 -3.20 -7.46 -8.32
N ALA A 36 -3.69 -6.32 -7.81
CA ALA A 36 -4.97 -5.77 -8.23
C ALA A 36 -4.99 -5.41 -9.72
N VAL A 37 -3.91 -4.81 -10.22
CA VAL A 37 -3.76 -4.45 -11.65
C VAL A 37 -3.69 -5.70 -12.53
N GLU A 38 -2.91 -6.70 -12.15
CA GLU A 38 -2.80 -7.98 -12.88
C GLU A 38 -4.16 -8.71 -12.92
N ALA A 39 -4.88 -8.74 -11.80
CA ALA A 39 -6.22 -9.31 -11.75
C ALA A 39 -7.19 -8.53 -12.63
N ALA A 40 -7.13 -7.20 -12.60
CA ALA A 40 -7.98 -6.36 -13.44
C ALA A 40 -7.75 -6.65 -14.93
N ALA A 41 -6.49 -6.74 -15.36
CA ALA A 41 -6.14 -7.11 -16.72
C ALA A 41 -6.62 -8.52 -17.09
N LYS A 42 -6.42 -9.50 -16.20
CA LYS A 42 -6.79 -10.91 -16.42
C LYS A 42 -8.31 -11.11 -16.58
N TYR A 43 -9.10 -10.37 -15.81
CA TYR A 43 -10.55 -10.54 -15.75
C TYR A 43 -11.33 -9.44 -16.51
N GLY A 44 -10.65 -8.56 -17.24
CA GLY A 44 -11.29 -7.47 -17.98
C GLY A 44 -11.99 -6.45 -17.08
N LEU A 45 -11.51 -6.27 -15.84
CA LEU A 45 -12.06 -5.34 -14.88
C LEU A 45 -11.36 -3.98 -15.02
N THR A 46 -12.08 -2.91 -14.69
CA THR A 46 -11.51 -1.57 -14.60
C THR A 46 -11.37 -1.17 -13.14
N LEU A 47 -10.15 -0.91 -12.69
CA LEU A 47 -9.91 -0.32 -11.36
C LEU A 47 -10.29 1.16 -11.39
N LYS A 48 -11.20 1.56 -10.50
CA LYS A 48 -11.51 2.96 -10.26
C LYS A 48 -10.93 3.37 -8.92
N TYR A 49 -10.02 4.33 -8.93
CA TYR A 49 -9.56 4.99 -7.72
C TYR A 49 -10.47 6.19 -7.43
N GLY A 50 -10.83 6.36 -6.17
CA GLY A 50 -11.54 7.56 -5.75
C GLY A 50 -10.68 8.79 -6.03
N GLN A 51 -11.22 9.77 -6.74
CA GLN A 51 -10.63 11.10 -6.83
C GLN A 51 -10.69 11.70 -5.42
N ARG A 52 -9.52 11.91 -4.79
CA ARG A 52 -9.44 12.65 -3.52
C ARG A 52 -9.03 14.08 -3.84
N GLU A 53 -9.93 15.04 -3.66
CA GLU A 53 -9.54 16.45 -3.63
C GLU A 53 -8.54 16.66 -2.46
N GLY A 54 -7.38 17.26 -2.75
CA GLY A 54 -6.30 17.44 -1.76
C GLY A 54 -5.25 16.33 -1.67
N GLY A 55 -5.03 15.57 -2.76
CA GLY A 55 -4.21 14.35 -2.82
C GLY A 55 -2.68 14.47 -2.75
N TYR A 56 -2.11 15.30 -1.88
CA TYR A 56 -0.77 15.03 -1.35
C TYR A 56 -0.93 14.63 0.11
N LEU A 57 -0.59 13.38 0.44
CA LEU A 57 -0.29 13.04 1.83
C LEU A 57 0.88 13.94 2.22
N GLU A 58 0.68 14.84 3.18
CA GLU A 58 1.81 15.45 3.86
C GLU A 58 2.77 14.32 4.26
N PRO A 59 4.09 14.47 4.00
CA PRO A 59 5.04 13.46 4.40
C PRO A 59 4.86 13.14 5.89
N LEU A 60 4.48 11.90 6.21
CA LEU A 60 4.35 11.43 7.60
C LEU A 60 5.64 11.62 8.41
N ILE A 61 6.76 11.80 7.71
CA ILE A 61 8.05 12.22 8.26
C ILE A 61 8.29 13.62 7.72
N PRO A 62 8.25 14.67 8.56
CA PRO A 62 8.71 15.99 8.16
C PRO A 62 10.11 15.85 7.58
N ARG A 63 10.35 16.37 6.37
CA ARG A 63 11.74 16.58 5.95
C ARG A 63 12.36 17.45 7.03
N SER A 64 13.45 17.00 7.63
CA SER A 64 14.31 17.89 8.39
C SER A 64 14.79 18.94 7.40
N GLU A 65 14.11 20.09 7.36
CA GLU A 65 14.66 21.29 6.76
C GLU A 65 16.03 21.48 7.40
N GLY A 66 17.03 21.66 6.54
CA GLY A 66 18.41 21.77 6.94
C GLY A 66 18.53 22.75 8.09
N ARG A 67 19.25 22.33 9.13
CA ARG A 67 19.84 23.25 10.09
C ARG A 67 20.62 24.28 9.28
N ASP A 68 20.07 25.47 9.11
CA ASP A 68 20.80 26.60 8.57
C ASP A 68 21.89 26.94 9.61
N PRO A 69 23.19 26.76 9.31
CA PRO A 69 24.24 27.13 10.24
C PRO A 69 24.49 28.62 10.05
N GLY A 70 23.63 29.46 10.63
CA GLY A 70 23.82 30.90 10.54
C GLY A 70 22.73 31.69 11.23
N ASP A 71 22.78 31.80 12.55
CA ASP A 71 22.55 33.10 13.20
C ASP A 71 23.09 33.10 14.64
N GLY A 72 23.94 34.09 14.95
CA GLY A 72 24.34 34.51 16.30
C GLY A 72 25.59 33.89 16.90
#